data_AF-A0A8T0DK79-F1
#
_entry.id   AF-A0A8T0DK79-F1
#
_cell.length_a   1.000
_cell.length_b   1.000
_cell.length_c   1.000
_cell.angle_alpha   90.00
_cell.angle_beta   90.00
_cell.angle_gamma   90.00
#
_symmetry.space_group_name_H-M   'P 1'
#
loop_
_entity.id
_entity.type
_entity.pdbx_description
1 polymer ?
#
loop_
_entity_poly.entity_id
_entity_poly.type
_entity_poly.pdbx_seq_one_letter_code
_entity_poly.pdbx_strand_id
1 'polypeptide(L)'
;MKPLSSHWDTVSTSGDSEVHTLNLTEYEIDDEPGMPTTVGASEVDDSTIRRLTLLLEKRSLANQEARTKFPDQPKRFMQSEVDLQETLEEMQVRLSILICLNILDAFIRIH
;
A
#
# COMPACT_ATOMS: atom_id res chain seq x y z
N MET A 1 9.18 -50.57 -3.09
CA MET A 1 9.22 -49.20 -3.62
C MET A 1 9.11 -49.25 -5.14
N LYS A 2 8.10 -48.60 -5.72
CA LYS A 2 7.92 -48.34 -7.16
C LYS A 2 7.45 -46.89 -7.28
N PRO A 3 8.02 -46.02 -8.11
CA PRO A 3 7.44 -44.70 -8.35
C PRO A 3 6.35 -44.81 -9.42
N LEU A 4 5.19 -44.21 -9.18
CA LEU A 4 4.15 -44.00 -10.19
C LEU A 4 4.45 -42.68 -10.93
N SER A 5 4.55 -42.79 -12.25
CA SER A 5 4.58 -41.69 -13.21
C SER A 5 3.17 -41.46 -13.76
N SER A 6 2.77 -40.20 -13.94
CA SER A 6 1.81 -39.67 -14.94
C SER A 6 1.48 -38.23 -14.55
N HIS A 7 1.98 -37.18 -15.22
CA HIS A 7 1.54 -36.66 -16.52
C HIS A 7 0.02 -36.74 -16.72
N TRP A 8 -0.66 -35.65 -16.41
CA TRP A 8 -1.88 -35.26 -17.10
C TRP A 8 -1.73 -33.79 -17.49
N ASP A 9 -1.46 -33.56 -18.76
CA ASP A 9 -1.80 -32.30 -19.39
C ASP A 9 -3.17 -32.43 -20.05
N THR A 10 -3.82 -31.28 -20.20
CA THR A 10 -4.99 -30.93 -21.06
C THR A 10 -6.39 -31.19 -20.50
N VAL A 11 -7.19 -30.12 -20.32
CA VAL A 11 -8.10 -29.62 -21.38
C VAL A 11 -8.75 -28.29 -20.96
N SER A 12 -8.91 -27.39 -21.93
CA SER A 12 -9.61 -26.11 -21.81
C SER A 12 -11.13 -26.27 -21.70
N THR A 13 -11.80 -25.41 -20.92
CA THR A 13 -13.22 -25.07 -21.14
C THR A 13 -13.43 -23.58 -20.94
N SER A 14 -13.79 -22.90 -22.02
CA SER A 14 -14.30 -21.52 -22.02
C SER A 14 -15.63 -21.44 -21.27
N GLY A 15 -15.84 -20.32 -20.58
CA GLY A 15 -17.10 -20.02 -19.91
C GLY A 15 -17.00 -18.65 -19.24
N ASP A 16 -17.20 -17.61 -20.04
CA ASP A 16 -17.35 -16.24 -19.60
C ASP A 16 -18.35 -16.15 -18.43
N SER A 17 -17.87 -15.65 -17.31
CA SER A 17 -18.73 -15.09 -16.27
C SER A 17 -18.23 -13.68 -16.06
N GLU A 18 -18.92 -12.73 -16.70
CA GLU A 18 -18.80 -11.30 -16.44
C GLU A 18 -18.98 -11.08 -14.93
N VAL A 19 -17.86 -10.95 -14.22
CA VAL A 19 -17.86 -10.33 -12.91
C VAL A 19 -18.07 -8.86 -13.20
N HIS A 20 -19.31 -8.39 -13.01
CA HIS A 20 -19.60 -6.97 -12.92
C HIS A 20 -18.89 -6.44 -11.66
N THR A 21 -17.61 -6.14 -11.82
CA THR A 21 -16.79 -5.49 -10.83
C THR A 21 -17.45 -4.14 -10.59
N LEU A 22 -18.04 -3.96 -9.41
CA LEU A 22 -18.45 -2.65 -8.95
C LEU A 22 -17.19 -1.77 -8.96
N ASN A 23 -17.10 -0.93 -9.97
CA ASN A 23 -15.98 -0.04 -10.18
C ASN A 23 -16.04 1.05 -9.11
N LEU A 24 -15.47 0.78 -7.95
CA LEU A 24 -15.26 1.77 -6.89
C LEU A 24 -14.00 2.61 -7.16
N THR A 25 -13.66 2.86 -8.44
CA THR A 25 -12.59 3.79 -8.80
C THR A 25 -13.07 5.19 -9.13
N GLU A 26 -14.37 5.48 -9.01
CA GLU A 26 -14.87 6.83 -9.30
C GLU A 26 -15.02 7.66 -8.02
N TYR A 27 -13.94 7.70 -7.25
CA TYR A 27 -13.53 8.96 -6.66
C TYR A 27 -12.25 9.32 -7.40
N GLU A 28 -12.41 10.11 -8.47
CA GLU A 28 -11.30 10.80 -9.12
C GLU A 28 -10.66 11.66 -8.04
N ILE A 29 -9.67 11.09 -7.35
CA ILE A 29 -8.63 11.88 -6.73
C ILE A 29 -7.90 12.43 -7.94
N ASP A 30 -8.09 13.72 -8.22
CA ASP A 30 -7.28 14.46 -9.18
C ASP A 30 -5.81 14.06 -8.94
N ASP A 31 -5.30 13.18 -9.80
CA ASP A 31 -3.87 12.87 -9.88
C ASP A 31 -3.23 14.10 -10.52
N GLU A 32 -3.19 15.20 -9.76
CA GLU A 32 -2.48 16.41 -10.13
C GLU A 32 -0.99 16.02 -10.23
N PRO A 33 -0.41 16.02 -11.45
CA PRO A 33 0.89 15.44 -11.72
C PRO A 33 1.97 16.40 -11.23
N GLY A 34 2.20 16.41 -9.92
CA GLY A 34 3.17 17.32 -9.33
C GLY A 34 3.23 17.32 -7.82
N MET A 35 2.33 16.66 -7.09
CA MET A 35 2.39 16.71 -5.63
C MET A 35 3.61 15.92 -5.15
N PRO A 36 4.63 16.58 -4.55
CA PRO A 36 5.83 15.87 -4.13
C PRO A 36 5.44 14.79 -3.14
N THR A 37 5.79 13.53 -3.47
CA THR A 37 5.81 12.39 -2.53
C THR A 37 6.82 12.65 -1.42
N THR A 38 7.74 13.59 -1.61
CA THR A 38 8.66 14.07 -0.59
C THR A 38 8.10 15.37 0.02
N VAL A 39 7.19 15.27 1.00
CA VAL A 39 6.93 16.47 1.83
C VAL A 39 8.21 16.73 2.59
N GLY A 40 8.92 17.80 2.21
CA GLY A 40 10.14 18.24 2.86
C GLY A 40 9.93 18.34 4.37
N ALA A 41 11.00 18.14 5.13
CA ALA A 41 11.05 17.99 6.59
C ALA A 41 10.54 19.21 7.41
N SER A 42 9.71 20.10 6.84
CA SER A 42 9.44 21.40 7.40
C SER A 42 8.28 21.45 8.39
N GLU A 43 7.29 20.56 8.33
CA GLU A 43 6.24 20.50 9.37
C GLU A 43 5.38 19.26 9.17
N VAL A 44 5.18 18.46 10.22
CA VAL A 44 4.18 17.40 10.24
C VAL A 44 2.90 18.03 10.76
N ASP A 45 2.04 18.49 9.85
CA ASP A 45 0.73 19.04 10.17
C ASP A 45 -0.38 17.98 10.01
N ASP A 46 -1.58 18.29 10.49
CA ASP A 46 -2.71 17.38 10.37
C ASP A 46 -3.02 16.99 8.91
N SER A 47 -2.78 17.89 7.95
CA SER A 47 -3.05 17.62 6.54
C SER A 47 -2.09 16.57 5.98
N THR A 48 -0.82 16.62 6.37
CA THR A 48 0.19 15.62 6.07
C THR A 48 -0.18 14.26 6.65
N ILE A 49 -0.63 14.23 7.91
CA ILE A 49 -1.07 12.98 8.56
C ILE A 49 -2.27 12.39 7.82
N ARG A 50 -3.28 13.21 7.52
CA ARG A 50 -4.48 12.77 6.77
C ARG A 50 -4.12 12.22 5.39
N ARG A 51 -3.24 12.91 4.65
CA ARG A 51 -2.78 12.47 3.33
C ARG A 51 -2.06 11.13 3.40
N LEU A 52 -1.14 10.95 4.36
CA LEU A 52 -0.40 9.71 4.50
C LEU A 52 -1.27 8.54 4.94
N THR A 53 -2.24 8.77 5.81
CA THR A 53 -3.22 7.75 6.19
C THR A 53 -4.02 7.28 4.97
N LEU A 54 -4.54 8.21 4.15
CA LEU A 54 -5.26 7.86 2.92
C LEU A 54 -4.37 7.13 1.92
N LEU A 55 -3.11 7.55 1.77
CA LEU A 55 -2.16 6.90 0.88
C LEU A 55 -1.82 5.49 1.37
N LEU A 56 -1.64 5.30 2.67
CA LEU A 56 -1.40 3.99 3.27
C LEU A 56 -2.58 3.05 3.05
N GLU A 57 -3.82 3.52 3.25
CA GLU A 57 -5.03 2.75 2.98
C GLU A 57 -5.11 2.31 1.51
N LYS A 58 -4.89 3.23 0.57
CA LYS A 58 -4.89 2.93 -0.88
C LYS A 58 -3.82 1.91 -1.24
N ARG A 59 -2.59 2.07 -0.74
CA ARG A 59 -1.46 1.15 -1.04
C ARG A 59 -1.63 -0.21 -0.38
N SER A 60 -2.17 -0.25 0.83
CA SER A 60 -2.47 -1.50 1.55
C SER A 60 -3.53 -2.32 0.81
N LEU A 61 -4.61 -1.67 0.35
CA LEU A 61 -5.66 -2.33 -0.41
C LEU A 61 -5.11 -2.87 -1.75
N ALA A 62 -4.40 -2.04 -2.52
CA ALA A 62 -3.82 -2.46 -3.80
C ALA A 62 -2.81 -3.62 -3.64
N ASN A 63 -2.03 -3.61 -2.56
CA ASN A 63 -1.13 -4.70 -2.23
C ASN A 63 -1.90 -5.99 -1.88
N GLN A 64 -2.91 -5.88 -1.03
CA GLN A 64 -3.75 -7.02 -0.63
C GLN A 64 -4.46 -7.63 -1.84
N GLU A 65 -5.06 -6.83 -2.70
CA GLU A 65 -5.69 -7.28 -3.94
C GLU A 65 -4.71 -8.01 -4.85
N ALA A 66 -3.51 -7.48 -5.04
CA ALA A 66 -2.49 -8.10 -5.88
C ALA A 66 -2.03 -9.45 -5.32
N ARG A 67 -1.88 -9.58 -3.99
CA ARG A 67 -1.53 -10.85 -3.33
C ARG A 67 -2.67 -11.87 -3.42
N THR A 68 -3.91 -11.43 -3.24
CA THR A 68 -5.08 -12.29 -3.40
C THR A 68 -5.23 -12.78 -4.84
N LYS A 69 -4.95 -11.91 -5.83
CA LYS A 69 -5.07 -12.24 -7.26
C LYS A 69 -3.92 -13.10 -7.78
N PHE A 70 -2.72 -12.95 -7.23
CA PHE A 70 -1.49 -13.61 -7.71
C PHE A 70 -0.69 -14.27 -6.57
N PRO A 71 -1.28 -15.21 -5.80
CA PRO A 71 -0.67 -15.72 -4.55
C PRO A 71 0.68 -16.40 -4.75
N ASP A 72 0.86 -17.13 -5.87
CA ASP A 72 2.09 -17.88 -6.17
C ASP A 72 3.01 -17.15 -7.17
N GLN A 73 2.71 -15.88 -7.49
CA GLN A 73 3.52 -15.09 -8.42
C GLN A 73 4.04 -13.81 -7.76
N PRO A 74 5.04 -13.89 -6.86
CA PRO A 74 5.57 -12.74 -6.13
C PRO A 74 5.97 -11.55 -7.02
N LYS A 75 6.49 -11.84 -8.22
CA LYS A 75 6.87 -10.81 -9.20
C LYS A 75 5.69 -9.92 -9.64
N ARG A 76 4.44 -10.41 -9.55
CA ARG A 76 3.23 -9.69 -9.96
C ARG A 76 2.74 -8.67 -8.94
N PHE A 77 3.07 -8.82 -7.66
CA PHE A 77 2.70 -7.89 -6.60
C PHE A 77 3.91 -7.19 -5.94
N MET A 78 5.13 -7.47 -6.40
CA MET A 78 6.35 -6.86 -5.85
C MET A 78 6.35 -5.33 -5.92
N GLN A 79 5.82 -4.73 -6.99
CA GLN A 79 5.74 -3.27 -7.07
C GLN A 79 4.79 -2.68 -6.02
N SER A 80 3.63 -3.31 -5.80
CA SER A 80 2.70 -2.83 -4.77
C SER A 80 3.24 -3.07 -3.35
N GLU A 81 4.08 -4.09 -3.12
CA GLU A 81 4.84 -4.24 -1.87
C GLU A 81 5.83 -3.10 -1.66
N VAL A 82 6.61 -2.72 -2.68
CA VAL A 82 7.57 -1.61 -2.60
C VAL A 82 6.84 -0.30 -2.31
N ASP A 83 5.79 0.01 -3.07
CA ASP A 83 5.02 1.24 -2.88
C ASP A 83 4.38 1.34 -1.48
N LEU A 84 3.91 0.20 -0.95
CA LEU A 84 3.39 0.12 0.41
C LEU A 84 4.50 0.35 1.45
N GLN A 85 5.66 -0.27 1.24
CA GLN A 85 6.81 -0.14 2.13
C GLN A 85 7.34 1.30 2.19
N GLU A 86 7.47 1.97 1.05
CA GLU A 86 7.88 3.39 0.99
C GLU A 86 6.91 4.28 1.79
N THR A 87 5.61 4.03 1.65
CA THR A 87 4.58 4.78 2.40
C THR A 87 4.68 4.54 3.91
N LEU A 88 4.95 3.29 4.33
CA LEU A 88 5.13 2.94 5.74
C LEU A 88 6.36 3.59 6.35
N GLU A 89 7.49 3.59 5.63
CA GLU A 89 8.73 4.21 6.08
C GLU A 89 8.56 5.73 6.24
N GLU A 90 7.89 6.37 5.29
CA GLU A 90 7.57 7.79 5.37
C GLU A 90 6.69 8.11 6.59
N MET A 91 5.65 7.30 6.83
CA MET A 91 4.76 7.49 7.98
C MET A 91 5.51 7.29 9.30
N GLN A 92 6.38 6.28 9.40
CA GLN A 92 7.16 6.01 10.61
C GLN A 92 8.11 7.16 10.96
N VAL A 93 8.83 7.72 9.98
CA VAL A 93 9.73 8.84 10.20
C VAL A 93 8.96 10.05 10.77
N ARG A 94 7.80 10.36 10.21
CA ARG A 94 6.99 11.49 10.66
C ARG A 94 6.38 11.29 12.05
N LEU A 95 5.90 10.08 12.35
CA LEU A 95 5.42 9.73 13.69
C LEU A 95 6.54 9.85 14.73
N SER A 96 7.75 9.39 14.39
CA SER A 96 8.90 9.50 15.29
C SER A 96 9.26 10.95 15.59
N ILE A 97 9.22 11.84 14.59
CA ILE A 97 9.47 13.28 14.77
C ILE A 97 8.40 13.88 15.70
N LEU A 98 7.12 13.59 15.46
CA LEU A 98 6.02 14.12 16.27
C LEU A 98 6.12 13.69 17.74
N ILE A 99 6.46 12.42 17.99
CA ILE A 99 6.66 11.91 19.36
C ILE A 99 7.82 12.64 20.05
N CYS A 100 8.96 12.80 19.37
CA CYS A 100 10.11 13.51 19.93
C CYS A 100 9.78 14.97 20.28
N LEU A 101 9.07 15.69 19.40
CA LEU A 101 8.65 17.08 19.66
C LEU A 101 7.71 17.17 20.87
N ASN A 102 6.71 16.29 20.97
CA ASN A 102 5.79 16.26 22.10
C ASN A 102 6.49 15.95 23.44
N ILE A 103 7.48 15.05 23.44
CA ILE A 103 8.27 14.74 24.64
C ILE A 103 9.15 15.93 25.04
N LEU A 104 9.78 16.62 24.09
CA LEU A 104 10.59 17.80 24.35
C LEU A 104 9.74 18.97 24.87
N ASP A 105 8.56 19.20 24.29
CA ASP A 105 7.63 20.23 24.76
C ASP A 105 7.15 19.95 26.18
N ALA A 106 6.79 18.70 26.48
CA ALA A 106 6.44 18.28 27.84
C ALA A 106 7.60 18.48 28.83
N PHE A 107 8.84 18.18 28.43
CA PHE A 107 10.02 18.39 29.26
C PHE A 107 10.26 19.86 29.56
N ILE A 108 10.19 20.73 28.55
CA ILE A 108 10.34 22.19 28.71
C ILE A 108 9.22 22.76 29.58
N ARG A 109 7.98 22.28 29.42
CA ARG A 109 6.84 22.78 30.19
C ARG A 109 6.89 22.44 31.68
N ILE A 110 7.58 21.35 32.03
CA ILE A 110 7.72 20.88 33.41
C ILE A 110 8.92 21.55 34.13
N HIS A 111 9.82 22.20 33.40
CA HIS A 111 11.02 22.85 33.92
C HIS A 111 10.98 24.38 33.83
#